data_AF-A0AAV3S3X9-F1
#
_entry.id   AF-A0AAV3S3X9-F1
#
_cell.length_a   1.000
_cell.length_b   1.000
_cell.length_c   1.000
_cell.angle_alpha   90.00
_cell.angle_beta   90.00
_cell.angle_gamma   90.00
#
_symmetry.space_group_name_H-M   'P 1'
#
loop_
_entity.id
_entity.type
_entity.pdbx_description
1 polymer ?
#
loop_
_entity_poly.entity_id
_entity_poly.type
_entity_poly.pdbx_seq_one_letter_code
_entity_poly.pdbx_strand_id
1 'polypeptide(L)'
;MARFSEEEPEEDKNREYGKLDIFLTMTCIPNWPEIKEHLHPGEEEHNRPDLLARVFKDKLSIMHDKLTSGEIFGQVGSMLLTPEAYDRIVCVELPDKTVDTYFYSFVVRHMMHGPCGNLNQSNVCMKDGRCKNHYPKEFSEYTTHGTGSYPIYHRKNDKRTTKVRGKILDNSWVIPYNPTLLLLFNCHINVEICCDIRALKYLYKYVHKGHDKVMFRIASDTPGTDIDEIASFQDARWVSPVEAAWRIFGFPLHGMFPAVLQLQVHMPKFQTVHFDDDADLEELLLDERQKRTMLTEFFRINQIDGEARRLNLLYKEFPKHYVWDSQLRTWTRRKRGVVIDRLCVVNPVEN
;
A
#
# COMPACT_ATOMS: atom_id res chain seq x y z
N MET A 1 35.46 -7.39 -20.57
CA MET A 1 36.13 -6.41 -19.70
C MET A 1 35.02 -5.58 -19.06
N ALA A 2 34.56 -5.98 -17.87
CA ALA A 2 33.51 -5.28 -17.15
C ALA A 2 34.13 -4.03 -16.52
N ARG A 3 33.58 -2.85 -16.83
CA ARG A 3 33.95 -1.60 -16.17
C ARG A 3 33.12 -1.50 -14.91
N PHE A 4 33.76 -1.63 -13.76
CA PHE A 4 33.19 -1.25 -12.47
C PHE A 4 33.74 0.16 -12.18
N SER A 5 32.85 1.15 -12.06
CA SER A 5 33.21 2.48 -11.57
C SER A 5 33.09 2.46 -10.05
N GLU A 6 34.22 2.53 -9.37
CA GLU A 6 34.29 2.89 -7.95
C GLU A 6 34.40 4.41 -7.87
N GLU A 7 33.41 5.03 -7.22
CA GLU A 7 33.52 6.29 -6.49
C GLU A 7 32.23 6.42 -5.66
N GLU A 8 32.29 6.00 -4.39
CA GLU A 8 31.29 6.40 -3.39
C GLU A 8 31.64 7.80 -2.87
N PRO A 9 30.62 8.65 -2.73
CA PRO A 9 30.39 9.30 -1.45
C PRO A 9 29.02 8.94 -0.90
N GLU A 10 28.96 9.01 0.43
CA GLU A 10 28.04 8.37 1.38
C GLU A 10 26.57 8.87 1.37
N GLU A 11 26.00 9.28 0.22
CA GLU A 11 24.68 9.93 0.18
C GLU A 11 23.65 9.43 -0.86
N ASP A 12 23.95 8.42 -1.69
CA ASP A 12 23.03 8.02 -2.78
C ASP A 12 22.49 6.58 -2.68
N LYS A 13 21.79 6.28 -1.58
CA LYS A 13 20.91 5.09 -1.48
C LYS A 13 19.47 5.40 -1.90
N ASN A 14 19.25 6.31 -2.85
CA ASN A 14 17.93 6.55 -3.40
C ASN A 14 17.69 5.72 -4.66
N ARG A 15 16.81 4.74 -4.46
CA ARG A 15 16.17 3.85 -5.43
C ARG A 15 15.68 4.62 -6.66
N GLU A 16 15.56 3.95 -7.80
CA GLU A 16 14.95 4.48 -9.04
C GLU A 16 13.59 5.19 -8.82
N TYR A 17 12.87 4.85 -7.74
CA TYR A 17 11.56 5.43 -7.39
C TYR A 17 11.53 6.19 -6.05
N GLY A 18 12.68 6.56 -5.49
CA GLY A 18 12.74 7.41 -4.29
C GLY A 18 12.20 6.78 -3.00
N LYS A 19 11.85 7.63 -2.04
CA LYS A 19 11.29 7.27 -0.73
C LYS A 19 9.76 7.16 -0.81
N LEU A 20 9.13 6.58 0.21
CA LEU A 20 7.67 6.57 0.32
C LEU A 20 7.17 7.99 0.55
N ASP A 21 6.34 8.52 -0.35
CA ASP A 21 5.90 9.91 -0.29
C ASP A 21 4.45 10.09 0.16
N ILE A 22 3.57 9.11 -0.11
CA ILE A 22 2.13 9.22 0.15
C ILE A 22 1.61 7.95 0.82
N PHE A 23 0.77 8.14 1.84
CA PHE A 23 -0.07 7.11 2.44
C PHE A 23 -1.53 7.41 2.12
N LEU A 24 -2.21 6.46 1.48
CA LEU A 24 -3.60 6.59 1.05
C LEU A 24 -4.42 5.48 1.67
N THR A 25 -5.59 5.82 2.20
CA THR A 25 -6.61 4.84 2.61
C THR A 25 -7.94 5.19 1.96
N MET A 26 -8.67 4.14 1.58
CA MET A 26 -9.99 4.23 0.98
C MET A 26 -10.93 3.29 1.75
N THR A 27 -12.14 3.77 2.05
CA THR A 27 -13.15 2.97 2.76
C THR A 27 -14.26 2.58 1.81
N CYS A 28 -14.55 1.28 1.71
CA CYS A 28 -15.75 0.79 1.02
C CYS A 28 -17.00 1.35 1.70
N ILE A 29 -17.92 1.92 0.93
CA ILE A 29 -19.21 2.38 1.45
C ILE A 29 -20.37 1.58 0.83
N PRO A 30 -21.35 1.11 1.62
CA PRO A 30 -22.49 0.37 1.09
C PRO A 30 -23.40 1.17 0.14
N ASN A 31 -23.31 2.51 0.20
CA ASN A 31 -24.19 3.38 -0.57
C ASN A 31 -23.71 3.69 -2.00
N TRP A 32 -22.71 2.95 -2.50
CA TRP A 32 -22.32 3.08 -3.90
C TRP A 32 -23.44 2.60 -4.83
N PRO A 33 -23.71 3.33 -5.93
CA PRO A 33 -24.71 2.93 -6.92
C PRO A 33 -24.52 1.50 -7.41
N GLU A 34 -23.27 1.10 -7.65
CA GLU A 34 -22.93 -0.24 -8.13
C GLU A 34 -23.36 -1.35 -7.16
N ILE A 35 -23.42 -1.06 -5.85
CA ILE A 35 -23.96 -1.99 -4.86
C ILE A 35 -25.50 -1.94 -4.92
N LYS A 36 -26.08 -0.75 -4.82
CA LYS A 36 -27.53 -0.55 -4.73
C LYS A 36 -28.30 -1.10 -5.94
N GLU A 37 -27.73 -0.96 -7.14
CA GLU A 37 -28.31 -1.44 -8.40
C GLU A 37 -28.31 -2.98 -8.52
N HIS A 38 -27.44 -3.67 -7.76
CA HIS A 38 -27.30 -5.12 -7.79
C HIS A 38 -27.92 -5.83 -6.57
N LEU A 39 -28.63 -5.09 -5.71
CA LEU A 39 -29.44 -5.67 -4.64
C LEU A 39 -30.80 -6.10 -5.17
N HIS A 40 -31.26 -7.27 -4.74
CA HIS A 40 -32.64 -7.68 -4.97
C HIS A 40 -33.60 -6.92 -4.03
N PRO A 41 -34.90 -6.80 -4.39
CA PRO A 41 -35.88 -6.18 -3.51
C PRO A 41 -35.90 -6.82 -2.12
N GLY A 42 -35.70 -6.01 -1.08
CA GLY A 42 -35.66 -6.46 0.32
C GLY A 42 -34.29 -6.96 0.80
N GLU A 43 -33.27 -7.02 -0.07
CA GLU A 43 -31.89 -7.27 0.37
C GLU A 43 -31.28 -6.02 0.99
N GLU A 44 -30.51 -6.24 2.06
CA GLU A 44 -29.71 -5.20 2.71
C GLU A 44 -28.23 -5.41 2.36
N GLU A 45 -27.48 -4.33 2.23
CA GLU A 45 -26.11 -4.37 1.69
C GLU A 45 -25.18 -5.22 2.54
N HIS A 46 -25.35 -5.16 3.86
CA HIS A 46 -24.52 -5.88 4.81
C HIS A 46 -24.74 -7.40 4.75
N ASN A 47 -25.83 -7.86 4.13
CA ASN A 47 -26.12 -9.27 3.88
C ASN A 47 -25.55 -9.76 2.54
N ARG A 48 -24.89 -8.89 1.77
CA ARG A 48 -24.26 -9.21 0.47
C ARG A 48 -22.74 -8.97 0.49
N PRO A 49 -21.97 -9.66 1.36
CA PRO A 49 -20.52 -9.47 1.45
C PRO A 49 -19.80 -9.87 0.16
N ASP A 50 -20.38 -10.77 -0.64
CA ASP A 50 -19.93 -11.12 -1.99
C ASP A 50 -19.94 -9.91 -2.93
N LEU A 51 -21.04 -9.15 -2.93
CA LEU A 51 -21.22 -7.97 -3.76
C LEU A 51 -20.28 -6.84 -3.30
N LEU A 52 -20.22 -6.60 -1.99
CA LEU A 52 -19.32 -5.59 -1.41
C LEU A 52 -17.85 -5.85 -1.78
N ALA A 53 -17.39 -7.11 -1.67
CA ALA A 53 -16.03 -7.49 -2.02
C ALA A 53 -15.72 -7.27 -3.51
N ARG A 54 -16.65 -7.62 -4.41
CA ARG A 54 -16.49 -7.45 -5.87
C ARG A 54 -16.45 -5.98 -6.26
N VAL A 55 -17.42 -5.18 -5.81
CA VAL A 55 -17.45 -3.74 -6.11
C VAL A 55 -16.20 -3.06 -5.56
N PHE A 56 -15.78 -3.40 -4.33
CA PHE A 56 -14.55 -2.83 -3.78
C PHE A 56 -13.31 -3.24 -4.57
N LYS A 57 -13.23 -4.48 -5.06
CA LYS A 57 -12.13 -4.95 -5.91
C LYS A 57 -12.05 -4.19 -7.23
N ASP A 58 -13.20 -3.89 -7.85
CA ASP A 58 -13.25 -3.11 -9.09
C ASP A 58 -12.80 -1.67 -8.85
N LYS A 59 -13.31 -1.03 -7.78
CA LYS A 59 -12.88 0.32 -7.39
C LYS A 59 -11.40 0.38 -7.06
N LEU A 60 -10.85 -0.64 -6.39
CA LEU A 60 -9.42 -0.73 -6.09
C LEU A 60 -8.57 -0.83 -7.36
N SER A 61 -9.06 -1.55 -8.37
CA SER A 61 -8.38 -1.66 -9.67
C SER A 61 -8.38 -0.31 -10.41
N ILE A 62 -9.53 0.39 -10.44
CA ILE A 62 -9.63 1.75 -11.00
C ILE A 62 -8.69 2.71 -10.26
N MET A 63 -8.63 2.62 -8.92
CA MET A 63 -7.72 3.44 -8.12
C MET A 63 -6.27 3.18 -8.48
N HIS A 64 -5.87 1.92 -8.55
CA HIS A 64 -4.51 1.54 -8.95
C HIS A 64 -4.14 2.11 -10.32
N ASP A 65 -5.02 1.99 -11.31
CA ASP A 65 -4.76 2.49 -12.67
C ASP A 65 -4.63 4.02 -12.70
N LYS A 66 -5.49 4.74 -11.98
CA LYS A 66 -5.42 6.21 -11.87
C LYS A 66 -4.20 6.72 -11.11
N LEU A 67 -3.73 5.96 -10.12
CA LEU A 67 -2.52 6.29 -9.38
C LEU A 67 -1.25 6.02 -10.21
N THR A 68 -1.27 5.00 -11.07
CA THR A 68 -0.12 4.59 -11.86
C THR A 68 -0.04 5.25 -13.24
N SER A 69 -1.14 5.80 -13.75
CA SER A 69 -1.14 6.61 -14.99
C SER A 69 -0.42 7.95 -14.84
N GLY A 70 -0.26 8.42 -13.60
CA GLY A 70 0.29 9.73 -13.27
C GLY A 70 -0.68 10.90 -13.42
N GLU A 71 -1.97 10.63 -13.69
CA GLU A 71 -2.99 11.67 -13.85
C GLU A 71 -3.33 12.40 -12.53
N ILE A 72 -3.24 11.72 -11.39
CA ILE A 72 -3.67 12.27 -10.09
C ILE A 72 -2.53 12.94 -9.34
N PHE A 73 -1.37 12.27 -9.25
CA PHE A 73 -0.23 12.73 -8.45
C PHE A 73 1.01 13.12 -9.27
N GLY A 74 0.92 13.08 -10.61
CA GLY A 74 2.09 13.21 -11.49
C GLY A 74 2.82 11.88 -11.72
N GLN A 75 3.91 11.91 -12.49
CA GLN A 75 4.66 10.69 -12.83
C GLN A 75 5.28 10.03 -11.59
N VAL A 76 5.13 8.71 -11.50
CA VAL A 76 5.75 7.88 -10.45
C VAL A 76 7.27 8.07 -10.47
N GLY A 77 7.85 8.48 -9.34
CA GLY A 77 9.28 8.77 -9.18
C GLY A 77 9.61 10.27 -9.04
N SER A 78 8.66 11.18 -9.22
CA SER A 78 8.86 12.58 -8.85
C SER A 78 8.79 12.74 -7.33
N MET A 79 9.91 13.10 -6.68
CA MET A 79 9.94 13.29 -5.23
C MET A 79 9.08 14.49 -4.80
N LEU A 80 8.25 14.32 -3.78
CA LEU A 80 7.53 15.42 -3.13
C LEU A 80 8.43 16.11 -2.11
N LEU A 81 9.21 17.08 -2.57
CA LEU A 81 10.24 17.72 -1.75
C LEU A 81 9.81 19.05 -1.12
N THR A 82 8.71 19.67 -1.57
CA THR A 82 8.33 21.01 -1.13
C THR A 82 6.91 21.07 -0.55
N PRO A 83 6.65 21.97 0.43
CA PRO A 83 5.31 22.18 0.96
C PRO A 83 4.26 22.51 -0.11
N GLU A 84 4.64 23.25 -1.15
CA GLU A 84 3.75 23.60 -2.26
C GLU A 84 3.38 22.36 -3.09
N ALA A 85 4.26 21.34 -3.14
CA ALA A 85 3.93 20.07 -3.75
C ALA A 85 2.91 19.28 -2.93
N TYR A 86 2.96 19.38 -1.60
CA TYR A 86 1.97 18.76 -0.71
C TYR A 86 0.59 19.37 -0.92
N ASP A 87 0.50 20.69 -1.02
CA ASP A 87 -0.76 21.42 -1.19
C ASP A 87 -1.44 21.13 -2.55
N ARG A 88 -0.69 20.69 -3.56
CA ARG A 88 -1.25 20.23 -4.84
C ARG A 88 -1.94 18.86 -4.73
N ILE A 89 -1.59 18.09 -3.71
CA ILE A 89 -2.03 16.69 -3.54
C ILE A 89 -3.07 16.57 -2.43
N VAL A 90 -2.84 17.25 -1.32
CA VAL A 90 -3.63 17.16 -0.10
C VAL A 90 -4.36 18.48 0.16
N CYS A 91 -5.66 18.38 0.36
CA CYS A 91 -6.53 19.44 0.83
C CYS A 91 -7.05 19.08 2.23
N VAL A 92 -7.17 20.09 3.10
CA VAL A 92 -7.74 19.97 4.44
C VAL A 92 -8.80 21.04 4.72
N GLU A 93 -9.44 21.53 3.66
CA GLU A 93 -10.38 22.66 3.72
C GLU A 93 -11.79 22.26 3.27
N LEU A 94 -12.78 22.94 3.84
CA LEU A 94 -14.15 22.95 3.34
C LEU A 94 -14.20 23.81 2.07
N PRO A 95 -14.75 23.31 0.97
CA PRO A 95 -14.98 24.12 -0.21
C PRO A 95 -16.10 25.14 0.03
N ASP A 96 -16.19 26.15 -0.83
CA ASP A 96 -17.28 27.11 -0.76
C ASP A 96 -18.58 26.48 -1.31
N LYS A 97 -19.58 26.35 -0.44
CA LYS A 97 -20.90 25.80 -0.79
C LYS A 97 -21.58 26.57 -1.93
N THR A 98 -21.34 27.88 -2.03
CA THR A 98 -21.95 28.74 -3.06
C THR A 98 -21.31 28.57 -4.43
N VAL A 99 -20.05 28.13 -4.46
CA VAL A 99 -19.30 27.88 -5.70
C VAL A 99 -19.58 26.48 -6.22
N ASP A 100 -19.47 25.47 -5.35
CA ASP A 100 -19.72 24.08 -5.71
C ASP A 100 -20.42 23.34 -4.57
N THR A 101 -21.75 23.31 -4.66
CA THR A 101 -22.59 22.61 -3.67
C THR A 101 -22.36 21.09 -3.70
N TYR A 102 -22.01 20.51 -4.86
CA TYR A 102 -21.80 19.07 -4.98
C TYR A 102 -20.51 18.64 -4.30
N PHE A 103 -19.38 19.27 -4.64
CA PHE A 103 -18.09 19.00 -4.00
C PHE A 103 -18.17 19.24 -2.49
N TYR A 104 -18.79 20.34 -2.06
CA TYR A 104 -19.08 20.60 -0.66
C TYR A 104 -19.83 19.46 0.02
N SER A 105 -20.87 18.92 -0.62
CA SER A 105 -21.63 17.80 -0.06
C SER A 105 -20.79 16.55 0.15
N PHE A 106 -19.82 16.26 -0.74
CA PHE A 106 -18.91 15.13 -0.59
C PHE A 106 -17.95 15.32 0.59
N VAL A 107 -17.37 16.52 0.72
CA VAL A 107 -16.45 16.84 1.81
C VAL A 107 -17.16 16.75 3.15
N VAL A 108 -18.34 17.36 3.29
CA VAL A 108 -19.13 17.30 4.53
C VAL A 108 -19.53 15.86 4.90
N ARG A 109 -19.88 15.05 3.90
CA ARG A 109 -20.33 13.67 4.10
C ARG A 109 -19.21 12.72 4.48
N HIS A 110 -18.04 12.86 3.85
CA HIS A 110 -16.99 11.84 3.91
C HIS A 110 -15.72 12.29 4.60
N MET A 111 -15.39 13.59 4.60
CA MET A 111 -14.09 14.11 5.03
C MET A 111 -14.15 14.82 6.40
N MET A 112 -15.25 14.72 7.14
CA MET A 112 -15.38 15.32 8.46
C MET A 112 -15.11 14.28 9.55
N HIS A 113 -14.07 14.48 10.37
CA HIS A 113 -13.70 13.54 11.43
C HIS A 113 -14.72 13.46 12.58
N GLY A 114 -15.26 14.62 12.94
CA GLY A 114 -16.04 14.82 14.15
C GLY A 114 -17.55 14.52 14.01
N PRO A 115 -18.32 14.83 15.07
CA PRO A 115 -17.87 15.43 16.33
C PRO A 115 -17.22 14.39 17.25
N CYS A 116 -16.16 14.79 17.95
CA CYS A 116 -15.53 14.03 19.04
C CYS A 116 -14.97 14.99 20.10
N GLY A 117 -14.19 14.49 21.06
CA GLY A 117 -13.65 15.32 22.14
C GLY A 117 -14.75 15.85 23.03
N ASN A 118 -14.68 17.14 23.35
CA ASN A 118 -15.68 17.83 24.15
C ASN A 118 -17.07 17.85 23.49
N LEU A 119 -17.15 17.70 22.16
CA LEU A 119 -18.42 17.68 21.44
C LEU A 119 -19.11 16.30 21.48
N ASN A 120 -18.35 15.22 21.67
CA ASN A 120 -18.85 13.85 21.83
C ASN A 120 -17.75 12.91 22.38
N GLN A 121 -17.85 12.56 23.66
CA GLN A 121 -16.88 11.65 24.30
C GLN A 121 -17.13 10.16 23.99
N SER A 122 -18.30 9.80 23.46
CA SER A 122 -18.65 8.40 23.13
C SER A 122 -18.15 7.94 21.75
N ASN A 123 -17.51 8.81 20.98
CA ASN A 123 -17.06 8.48 19.63
C ASN A 123 -15.89 7.48 19.65
N VAL A 124 -15.83 6.56 18.70
CA VAL A 124 -14.83 5.47 18.59
C VAL A 124 -13.37 5.93 18.44
N CYS A 125 -13.16 7.21 18.13
CA CYS A 125 -11.83 7.82 18.10
C CYS A 125 -11.35 8.29 19.47
N MET A 126 -12.21 8.32 20.48
CA MET A 126 -11.86 8.77 21.84
C MET A 126 -11.05 7.70 22.56
N LYS A 127 -9.96 8.15 23.19
CA LYS A 127 -9.12 7.34 24.07
C LYS A 127 -8.61 8.25 25.19
N ASP A 128 -8.75 7.80 26.44
CA ASP A 128 -8.30 8.54 27.63
C ASP A 128 -8.81 10.00 27.66
N GLY A 129 -10.09 10.20 27.30
CA GLY A 129 -10.75 11.52 27.28
C GLY A 129 -10.34 12.45 26.13
N ARG A 130 -9.46 12.02 25.21
CA ARG A 130 -9.01 12.81 24.05
C ARG A 130 -9.19 12.07 22.75
N CYS A 131 -9.25 12.79 21.63
CA CYS A 131 -9.28 12.14 20.32
C CYS A 131 -7.90 11.55 19.99
N LYS A 132 -7.84 10.26 19.68
CA LYS A 132 -6.59 9.55 19.29
C LYS A 132 -5.91 10.14 18.05
N ASN A 133 -6.69 10.82 17.20
CA ASN A 133 -6.22 11.48 15.99
C ASN A 133 -5.95 12.99 16.20
N HIS A 134 -6.09 13.49 17.43
CA HIS A 134 -5.84 14.89 17.81
C HIS A 134 -6.72 15.89 17.05
N TYR A 135 -8.02 15.61 16.97
CA TYR A 135 -9.02 16.57 16.48
C TYR A 135 -9.69 17.31 17.63
N PRO A 136 -10.03 18.61 17.44
CA PRO A 136 -9.77 19.44 16.26
C PRO A 136 -8.29 19.74 16.03
N LYS A 137 -7.88 19.88 14.76
CA LYS A 137 -6.50 20.22 14.37
C LYS A 137 -6.26 21.73 14.45
N GLU A 138 -5.03 22.12 14.74
CA GLU A 138 -4.64 23.54 14.72
C GLU A 138 -4.71 24.10 13.29
N PHE A 139 -5.00 25.41 13.20
CA PHE A 139 -4.93 26.14 11.95
C PHE A 139 -3.48 26.49 11.63
N SER A 140 -3.16 26.51 10.34
CA SER A 140 -1.84 26.92 9.84
C SER A 140 -2.03 27.70 8.55
N GLU A 141 -1.30 28.81 8.38
CA GLU A 141 -1.37 29.64 7.17
C GLU A 141 -0.56 29.05 6.00
N TYR A 142 0.41 28.19 6.28
CA TYR A 142 1.24 27.55 5.28
C TYR A 142 1.53 26.10 5.68
N THR A 143 1.81 25.27 4.68
CA THR A 143 2.24 23.89 4.94
C THR A 143 3.70 23.89 5.41
N THR A 144 3.99 23.10 6.43
CA THR A 144 5.37 22.92 6.95
C THR A 144 5.72 21.45 7.05
N HIS A 145 7.01 21.14 6.88
CA HIS A 145 7.53 19.82 7.17
C HIS A 145 7.37 19.52 8.67
N GLY A 146 6.77 18.38 9.00
CA GLY A 146 6.76 17.90 10.37
C GLY A 146 8.12 17.32 10.73
N THR A 147 8.72 17.73 11.84
CA THR A 147 9.99 17.14 12.31
C THR A 147 9.75 15.70 12.77
N GLY A 148 9.89 14.79 11.80
CA GLY A 148 9.46 13.39 11.79
C GLY A 148 7.99 13.10 12.05
N SER A 149 7.10 14.08 12.13
CA SER A 149 5.66 13.81 12.06
C SER A 149 5.17 13.91 10.62
N TYR A 150 3.88 13.62 10.41
CA TYR A 150 3.19 14.11 9.22
C TYR A 150 3.37 15.63 9.07
N PRO A 151 3.37 16.18 7.85
CA PRO A 151 3.36 17.61 7.62
C PRO A 151 2.20 18.30 8.34
N ILE A 152 2.42 19.54 8.74
CA ILE A 152 1.35 20.40 9.20
C ILE A 152 0.82 21.10 7.95
N TYR A 153 -0.35 20.67 7.47
CA TYR A 153 -0.95 21.23 6.26
C TYR A 153 -1.50 22.63 6.50
N HIS A 154 -1.44 23.46 5.46
CA HIS A 154 -2.16 24.72 5.35
C HIS A 154 -3.65 24.49 5.59
N ARG A 155 -4.14 25.04 6.69
CA ARG A 155 -5.52 24.92 7.14
C ARG A 155 -6.01 26.29 7.54
N LYS A 156 -6.73 26.97 6.64
CA LYS A 156 -7.22 28.33 6.87
C LYS A 156 -8.28 28.39 7.96
N ASN A 157 -8.20 29.44 8.76
CA ASN A 157 -9.28 29.88 9.66
C ASN A 157 -10.14 30.94 8.95
N ASP A 158 -10.84 30.53 7.90
CA ASP A 158 -11.69 31.40 7.06
C ASP A 158 -13.09 31.63 7.62
N LYS A 159 -13.33 31.20 8.87
CA LYS A 159 -14.63 31.25 9.57
C LYS A 159 -15.76 30.45 8.92
N ARG A 160 -15.49 29.68 7.86
CA ARG A 160 -16.49 28.79 7.28
C ARG A 160 -16.79 27.65 8.24
N THR A 161 -18.08 27.34 8.35
CA THR A 161 -18.57 26.25 9.21
C THR A 161 -19.63 25.43 8.52
N THR A 162 -19.85 24.22 9.01
CA THR A 162 -20.88 23.30 8.54
C THR A 162 -21.46 22.51 9.70
N LYS A 163 -22.72 22.09 9.56
CA LYS A 163 -23.42 21.32 10.59
C LYS A 163 -23.26 19.82 10.31
N VAL A 164 -22.52 19.12 11.16
CA VAL A 164 -22.31 17.66 11.09
C VAL A 164 -22.85 17.02 12.36
N ARG A 165 -23.79 16.09 12.23
CA ARG A 165 -24.40 15.35 13.35
C ARG A 165 -24.86 16.28 14.50
N GLY A 166 -25.50 17.40 14.13
CA GLY A 166 -26.02 18.38 15.09
C GLY A 166 -24.99 19.35 15.68
N LYS A 167 -23.70 19.23 15.36
CA LYS A 167 -22.63 20.11 15.84
C LYS A 167 -22.07 20.97 14.72
N ILE A 168 -21.61 22.17 15.06
CA ILE A 168 -20.98 23.10 14.11
C ILE A 168 -19.49 22.80 14.08
N LEU A 169 -18.98 22.44 12.91
CA LEU A 169 -17.57 22.11 12.66
C LEU A 169 -17.01 23.05 11.59
N ASP A 170 -15.72 23.35 11.67
CA ASP A 170 -14.97 24.18 10.71
C ASP A 170 -13.83 23.36 10.06
N ASN A 171 -12.91 24.05 9.38
CA ASN A 171 -11.76 23.42 8.74
C ASN A 171 -10.91 22.60 9.72
N SER A 172 -10.88 22.87 11.02
CA SER A 172 -10.12 22.07 12.02
C SER A 172 -10.53 20.60 12.10
N TRP A 173 -11.70 20.26 11.54
CA TRP A 173 -12.28 18.91 11.56
C TRP A 173 -12.13 18.13 10.26
N VAL A 174 -11.62 18.78 9.21
CA VAL A 174 -11.46 18.17 7.89
C VAL A 174 -10.27 17.21 7.89
N ILE A 175 -10.53 16.00 7.39
CA ILE A 175 -9.57 14.92 7.18
C ILE A 175 -8.78 15.23 5.90
N PRO A 176 -7.44 15.07 5.88
CA PRO A 176 -6.62 15.22 4.68
C PRO A 176 -7.12 14.37 3.50
N TYR A 177 -7.39 15.00 2.37
CA TYR A 177 -7.97 14.32 1.20
C TYR A 177 -7.46 14.89 -0.11
N ASN A 178 -7.61 14.14 -1.18
CA ASN A 178 -7.39 14.65 -2.53
C ASN A 178 -8.76 14.90 -3.20
N PRO A 179 -9.05 16.11 -3.70
CA PRO A 179 -10.33 16.45 -4.32
C PRO A 179 -10.72 15.52 -5.47
N THR A 180 -9.78 15.21 -6.37
CA THR A 180 -10.02 14.34 -7.54
C THR A 180 -10.41 12.93 -7.11
N LEU A 181 -9.68 12.35 -6.16
CA LEU A 181 -10.01 11.01 -5.64
C LEU A 181 -11.36 11.00 -4.91
N LEU A 182 -11.65 12.03 -4.11
CA LEU A 182 -12.94 12.13 -3.42
C LEU A 182 -14.12 12.16 -4.40
N LEU A 183 -14.01 12.97 -5.45
CA LEU A 183 -15.05 13.08 -6.48
C LEU A 183 -15.19 11.79 -7.29
N LEU A 184 -14.07 11.15 -7.64
CA LEU A 184 -14.07 9.92 -8.44
C LEU A 184 -14.67 8.73 -7.68
N PHE A 185 -14.36 8.60 -6.39
CA PHE A 185 -14.74 7.43 -5.60
C PHE A 185 -15.93 7.66 -4.68
N ASN A 186 -16.31 8.91 -4.40
CA ASN A 186 -17.45 9.25 -3.55
C ASN A 186 -17.47 8.43 -2.25
N CYS A 187 -16.37 8.44 -1.51
CA CYS A 187 -16.25 7.67 -0.27
C CYS A 187 -15.26 8.33 0.68
N HIS A 188 -15.12 7.76 1.88
CA HIS A 188 -14.09 8.22 2.80
C HIS A 188 -12.70 7.83 2.27
N ILE A 189 -11.89 8.82 1.93
CA ILE A 189 -10.51 8.71 1.50
C ILE A 189 -9.66 9.60 2.40
N ASN A 190 -8.55 9.07 2.90
CA ASN A 190 -7.55 9.87 3.61
C ASN A 190 -6.23 9.79 2.85
N VAL A 191 -5.65 10.95 2.53
CA VAL A 191 -4.36 11.08 1.82
C VAL A 191 -3.40 11.86 2.69
N GLU A 192 -2.30 11.23 3.05
CA GLU A 192 -1.29 11.79 3.95
C GLU A 192 0.09 11.75 3.31
N ILE A 193 0.83 12.83 3.41
CA ILE A 193 2.23 12.91 2.98
C ILE A 193 3.14 12.24 4.02
N CYS A 194 4.04 11.39 3.55
CA CYS A 194 4.77 10.40 4.36
C CYS A 194 6.29 10.37 4.10
N CYS A 195 6.89 11.45 3.62
CA CYS A 195 8.29 11.50 3.16
C CYS A 195 9.38 11.22 4.22
N ASP A 196 9.03 10.90 5.48
CA ASP A 196 9.97 10.68 6.59
C ASP A 196 10.11 9.18 6.96
N ILE A 197 11.24 8.80 7.58
CA ILE A 197 11.53 7.44 8.07
C ILE A 197 10.43 6.85 8.97
N ARG A 198 9.60 7.68 9.62
CA ARG A 198 8.44 7.18 10.39
C ARG A 198 7.34 6.55 9.52
N ALA A 199 7.25 6.85 8.23
CA ALA A 199 6.32 6.18 7.33
C ALA A 199 6.66 4.70 7.09
N LEU A 200 7.95 4.35 7.20
CA LEU A 200 8.39 2.95 7.19
C LEU A 200 7.76 2.17 8.36
N LYS A 201 7.63 2.80 9.54
CA LYS A 201 6.92 2.19 10.69
C LYS A 201 5.46 1.90 10.36
N TYR A 202 4.79 2.75 9.58
CA TYR A 202 3.40 2.52 9.19
C TYR A 202 3.27 1.37 8.19
N LEU A 203 4.17 1.26 7.21
CA LEU A 203 4.19 0.12 6.30
C LEU A 203 4.36 -1.20 7.06
N TYR A 204 5.41 -1.27 7.90
CA TYR A 204 5.65 -2.45 8.75
C TYR A 204 4.52 -2.70 9.72
N LYS A 205 3.87 -1.66 10.26
CA LYS A 205 2.69 -1.81 11.10
C LYS A 205 1.60 -2.54 10.34
N TYR A 206 1.24 -2.19 9.09
CA TYR A 206 0.16 -2.89 8.39
C TYR A 206 0.57 -4.29 7.91
N VAL A 207 1.84 -4.52 7.60
CA VAL A 207 2.36 -5.85 7.25
C VAL A 207 2.42 -6.79 8.47
N HIS A 208 2.78 -6.26 9.65
CA HIS A 208 2.98 -7.04 10.88
C HIS A 208 1.87 -6.86 11.91
N LYS A 209 0.84 -6.06 11.64
CA LYS A 209 -0.34 -5.97 12.52
C LYS A 209 -1.00 -7.35 12.46
N GLY A 210 -0.94 -8.04 13.59
CA GLY A 210 -1.60 -9.33 13.76
C GLY A 210 -3.09 -9.22 13.42
N HIS A 211 -3.68 -10.37 13.10
CA HIS A 211 -5.10 -10.43 12.80
C HIS A 211 -5.94 -10.05 14.01
N ASP A 212 -7.13 -9.52 13.75
CA ASP A 212 -8.13 -9.38 14.81
C ASP A 212 -8.43 -10.77 15.37
N LYS A 213 -8.44 -10.87 16.70
CA LYS A 213 -8.54 -12.11 17.44
C LYS A 213 -9.73 -12.06 18.38
N VAL A 214 -10.40 -13.19 18.53
CA VAL A 214 -11.51 -13.37 19.47
C VAL A 214 -11.14 -14.52 20.37
N MET A 215 -11.25 -14.27 21.68
CA MET A 215 -11.15 -15.30 22.70
C MET A 215 -12.56 -15.78 23.01
N PHE A 216 -12.78 -17.09 22.96
CA PHE A 216 -14.04 -17.70 23.40
C PHE A 216 -13.78 -18.93 24.26
N ARG A 217 -14.72 -19.19 25.17
CA ARG A 217 -14.69 -20.37 26.03
C ARG A 217 -15.56 -21.46 25.44
N ILE A 218 -15.00 -22.65 25.27
CA ILE A 218 -15.77 -23.85 24.94
C ILE A 218 -16.24 -24.45 26.26
N ALA A 219 -17.54 -24.39 26.54
CA ALA A 219 -18.12 -25.07 27.69
C ALA A 219 -18.40 -26.53 27.31
N SER A 220 -17.83 -27.48 28.07
CA SER A 220 -18.25 -28.88 28.02
C SER A 220 -19.39 -29.09 29.04
N ASP A 221 -20.53 -29.59 28.58
CA ASP A 221 -21.71 -29.86 29.43
C ASP A 221 -21.56 -31.16 30.25
N THR A 222 -20.41 -31.83 30.23
CA THR A 222 -20.17 -33.09 30.95
C THR A 222 -19.82 -32.84 32.42
N PRO A 223 -20.69 -33.22 33.38
CA PRO A 223 -20.38 -33.10 34.80
C PRO A 223 -19.28 -34.09 35.21
N GLY A 224 -18.24 -33.62 35.91
CA GLY A 224 -17.24 -34.48 36.56
C GLY A 224 -15.94 -34.75 35.79
N THR A 225 -15.73 -34.13 34.62
CA THR A 225 -14.43 -34.13 33.93
C THR A 225 -13.52 -33.03 34.44
N ASP A 226 -12.23 -33.33 34.64
CA ASP A 226 -11.18 -32.33 34.90
C ASP A 226 -11.24 -31.22 33.84
N ILE A 227 -11.32 -29.97 34.30
CA ILE A 227 -11.40 -28.81 33.43
C ILE A 227 -9.98 -28.46 32.96
N ASP A 228 -9.65 -28.80 31.73
CA ASP A 228 -8.44 -28.28 31.07
C ASP A 228 -8.69 -26.82 30.68
N GLU A 229 -8.18 -25.88 31.49
CA GLU A 229 -8.31 -24.45 31.25
C GLU A 229 -7.69 -24.03 29.91
N ILE A 230 -6.59 -24.66 29.47
CA ILE A 230 -5.91 -24.33 28.22
C ILE A 230 -6.76 -24.77 27.03
N ALA A 231 -7.34 -25.97 27.09
CA ALA A 231 -8.29 -26.42 26.06
C ALA A 231 -9.61 -25.62 26.10
N SER A 232 -10.00 -25.12 27.28
CA SER A 232 -11.25 -24.38 27.47
C SER A 232 -11.24 -22.98 26.85
N PHE A 233 -10.09 -22.32 26.73
CA PHE A 233 -9.96 -20.99 26.14
C PHE A 233 -9.27 -21.05 24.78
N GLN A 234 -10.03 -20.79 23.72
CA GLN A 234 -9.49 -20.78 22.36
C GLN A 234 -9.31 -19.34 21.88
N ASP A 235 -8.12 -19.06 21.34
CA ASP A 235 -7.80 -17.82 20.62
C ASP A 235 -7.91 -18.09 19.13
N ALA A 236 -8.93 -17.52 18.49
CA ALA A 236 -9.17 -17.68 17.07
C ALA A 236 -9.03 -16.35 16.32
N ARG A 237 -8.57 -16.46 15.09
CA ARG A 237 -8.60 -15.36 14.13
C ARG A 237 -10.04 -15.04 13.75
N TRP A 238 -10.44 -13.79 13.92
CA TRP A 238 -11.66 -13.27 13.35
C TRP A 238 -11.47 -12.98 11.86
N VAL A 239 -12.43 -13.41 11.05
CA VAL A 239 -12.51 -13.11 9.62
C VAL A 239 -13.89 -12.53 9.36
N SER A 240 -13.96 -11.26 8.94
CA SER A 240 -15.24 -10.64 8.61
C SER A 240 -15.88 -11.29 7.37
N PRO A 241 -17.21 -11.24 7.21
CA PRO A 241 -17.88 -11.81 6.02
C PRO A 241 -17.32 -11.28 4.69
N VAL A 242 -16.97 -10.00 4.62
CA VAL A 242 -16.38 -9.39 3.41
C VAL A 242 -14.95 -9.89 3.17
N GLU A 243 -14.14 -10.06 4.21
CA GLU A 243 -12.81 -10.65 4.11
C GLU A 243 -12.87 -12.13 3.71
N ALA A 244 -13.87 -12.87 4.20
CA ALA A 244 -14.12 -14.24 3.78
C ALA A 244 -14.47 -14.32 2.29
N ALA A 245 -15.39 -13.47 1.82
CA ALA A 245 -15.73 -13.38 0.39
C ALA A 245 -14.51 -13.02 -0.47
N TRP A 246 -13.70 -12.05 -0.02
CA TRP A 246 -12.45 -11.66 -0.70
C TRP A 246 -11.49 -12.86 -0.88
N ARG A 247 -11.36 -13.70 0.14
CA ARG A 247 -10.56 -14.93 0.09
C ARG A 247 -11.17 -15.99 -0.82
N ILE A 248 -12.47 -16.22 -0.72
CA ILE A 248 -13.18 -17.20 -1.56
C ILE A 248 -13.01 -16.88 -3.05
N PHE A 249 -13.02 -15.59 -3.41
CA PHE A 249 -12.77 -15.15 -4.78
C PHE A 249 -11.28 -15.18 -5.19
N GLY A 250 -10.37 -15.50 -4.28
CA GLY A 250 -8.93 -15.52 -4.55
C GLY A 250 -8.34 -14.13 -4.81
N PHE A 251 -8.97 -13.06 -4.30
CA PHE A 251 -8.46 -11.71 -4.51
C PHE A 251 -7.18 -11.47 -3.67
N PRO A 252 -6.13 -10.86 -4.25
CA PRO A 252 -4.92 -10.55 -3.50
C PRO A 252 -5.19 -9.62 -2.32
N LEU A 253 -4.67 -9.94 -1.13
CA LEU A 253 -4.78 -9.10 0.08
C LEU A 253 -3.72 -7.98 0.11
N HIS A 254 -2.62 -8.18 -0.60
CA HIS A 254 -1.55 -7.21 -0.76
C HIS A 254 -0.98 -7.33 -2.17
N GLY A 255 -0.34 -6.26 -2.62
CA GLY A 255 0.33 -6.21 -3.92
C GLY A 255 1.40 -5.13 -3.90
N MET A 256 2.39 -5.28 -4.79
CA MET A 256 3.45 -4.30 -5.00
C MET A 256 3.51 -4.01 -6.49
N PHE A 257 3.49 -2.72 -6.84
CA PHE A 257 3.62 -2.27 -8.22
C PHE A 257 4.58 -1.08 -8.27
N PRO A 258 5.52 -1.04 -9.24
CA PRO A 258 5.87 -2.15 -10.14
C PRO A 258 6.49 -3.33 -9.37
N ALA A 259 6.51 -4.51 -9.98
CA ALA A 259 7.14 -5.67 -9.34
C ALA A 259 8.65 -5.47 -9.25
N VAL A 260 9.25 -5.86 -8.12
CA VAL A 260 10.69 -5.73 -7.87
C VAL A 260 11.35 -7.09 -8.08
N LEU A 261 12.28 -7.19 -9.02
CA LEU A 261 13.09 -8.39 -9.23
C LEU A 261 14.46 -8.24 -8.58
N GLN A 262 14.73 -9.08 -7.57
CA GLN A 262 16.03 -9.10 -6.91
C GLN A 262 17.08 -9.78 -7.79
N LEU A 263 18.10 -9.03 -8.18
CA LEU A 263 19.18 -9.51 -9.05
C LEU A 263 20.35 -9.99 -8.21
N GLN A 264 20.60 -11.30 -8.26
CA GLN A 264 21.74 -11.93 -7.61
C GLN A 264 23.03 -11.58 -8.35
N VAL A 265 24.08 -11.32 -7.56
CA VAL A 265 25.46 -11.14 -8.01
C VAL A 265 26.32 -12.09 -7.20
N HIS A 266 27.28 -12.73 -7.86
CA HIS A 266 28.18 -13.69 -7.24
C HIS A 266 29.49 -13.77 -8.03
N MET A 267 30.54 -14.25 -7.38
CA MET A 267 31.81 -14.55 -8.03
C MET A 267 31.71 -15.82 -8.89
N PRO A 268 32.63 -16.03 -9.85
CA PRO A 268 32.68 -17.26 -10.62
C PRO A 268 32.79 -18.48 -9.69
N LYS A 269 31.86 -19.45 -9.84
CA LYS A 269 31.75 -20.67 -9.02
C LYS A 269 31.24 -20.48 -7.58
N PHE A 270 30.88 -19.26 -7.18
CA PHE A 270 30.27 -18.95 -5.88
C PHE A 270 28.76 -18.68 -6.00
N GLN A 271 28.09 -19.26 -7.00
CA GLN A 271 26.65 -19.15 -7.11
C GLN A 271 25.93 -19.93 -6.00
N THR A 272 24.88 -19.33 -5.44
CA THR A 272 23.96 -20.02 -4.54
C THR A 272 23.04 -20.95 -5.33
N VAL A 273 22.88 -22.17 -4.86
CA VAL A 273 21.95 -23.16 -5.40
C VAL A 273 20.91 -23.47 -4.32
N HIS A 274 19.63 -23.32 -4.66
CA HIS A 274 18.51 -23.67 -3.79
C HIS A 274 17.97 -25.03 -4.21
N PHE A 275 17.70 -25.88 -3.22
CA PHE A 275 17.13 -27.21 -3.40
C PHE A 275 16.25 -27.54 -2.20
N ASP A 276 15.27 -28.41 -2.41
CA ASP A 276 14.39 -28.90 -1.35
C ASP A 276 15.14 -29.91 -0.47
N ASP A 277 14.77 -30.02 0.81
CA ASP A 277 15.43 -30.93 1.76
C ASP A 277 15.39 -32.40 1.29
N ASP A 278 14.37 -32.76 0.53
CA ASP A 278 14.14 -34.11 -0.01
C ASP A 278 14.77 -34.32 -1.42
N ALA A 279 15.50 -33.33 -1.95
CA ALA A 279 16.04 -33.39 -3.31
C ALA A 279 17.26 -34.33 -3.41
N ASP A 280 17.35 -35.09 -4.52
CA ASP A 280 18.52 -35.89 -4.85
C ASP A 280 19.66 -34.98 -5.35
N LEU A 281 20.76 -34.94 -4.60
CA LEU A 281 21.91 -34.10 -4.91
C LEU A 281 22.65 -34.53 -6.17
N GLU A 282 22.68 -35.82 -6.49
CA GLU A 282 23.35 -36.32 -7.70
C GLU A 282 22.57 -35.90 -8.95
N GLU A 283 21.25 -36.08 -8.94
CA GLU A 283 20.38 -35.63 -10.05
C GLU A 283 20.48 -34.11 -10.23
N LEU A 284 20.53 -33.37 -9.12
CA LEU A 284 20.62 -31.92 -9.14
C LEU A 284 21.95 -31.41 -9.70
N LEU A 285 23.07 -32.09 -9.41
CA LEU A 285 24.39 -31.75 -9.95
C LEU A 285 24.51 -32.06 -11.44
N LEU A 286 23.77 -33.05 -11.94
CA LEU A 286 23.71 -33.41 -13.35
C LEU A 286 22.85 -32.45 -14.18
N ASP A 287 21.91 -31.74 -13.56
CA ASP A 287 21.08 -30.75 -14.27
C ASP A 287 21.87 -29.48 -14.60
N GLU A 288 22.30 -29.36 -15.86
CA GLU A 288 22.99 -28.19 -16.41
C GLU A 288 22.22 -26.87 -16.23
N ARG A 289 20.88 -26.91 -16.08
CA ARG A 289 20.10 -25.70 -15.80
C ARG A 289 20.47 -25.12 -14.45
N GLN A 290 20.77 -25.94 -13.45
CA GLN A 290 21.08 -25.49 -12.09
C GLN A 290 22.34 -24.62 -12.02
N LYS A 291 23.23 -24.78 -13.00
CA LYS A 291 24.45 -23.97 -13.15
C LYS A 291 24.17 -22.57 -13.71
N ARG A 292 22.98 -22.32 -14.27
CA ARG A 292 22.60 -21.04 -14.91
C ARG A 292 21.97 -20.10 -13.90
N THR A 293 22.62 -18.99 -13.57
CA THR A 293 22.01 -17.92 -12.78
C THR A 293 21.49 -16.80 -13.67
N MET A 294 20.70 -15.91 -13.09
CA MET A 294 20.29 -14.67 -13.77
C MET A 294 21.50 -13.89 -14.33
N LEU A 295 22.61 -13.86 -13.58
CA LEU A 295 23.84 -13.15 -13.98
C LEU A 295 24.57 -13.85 -15.13
N THR A 296 24.76 -15.17 -15.05
CA THR A 296 25.44 -15.90 -16.12
C THR A 296 24.63 -15.90 -17.41
N GLU A 297 23.30 -16.01 -17.30
CA GLU A 297 22.41 -15.93 -18.45
C GLU A 297 22.33 -14.52 -19.02
N PHE A 298 22.45 -13.47 -18.22
CA PHE A 298 22.61 -12.11 -18.71
C PHE A 298 23.84 -11.99 -19.62
N PHE A 299 25.00 -12.52 -19.21
CA PHE A 299 26.19 -12.52 -20.05
C PHE A 299 25.99 -13.33 -21.33
N ARG A 300 25.37 -14.51 -21.24
CA ARG A 300 25.07 -15.36 -22.40
C ARG A 300 24.16 -14.65 -23.40
N ILE A 301 23.07 -14.02 -22.94
CA ILE A 301 22.10 -13.35 -23.81
C ILE A 301 22.73 -12.15 -24.51
N ASN A 302 23.58 -11.38 -23.84
CA ASN A 302 24.34 -10.31 -24.49
C ASN A 302 25.29 -10.82 -25.59
N GLN A 303 25.69 -12.09 -25.57
CA GLN A 303 26.50 -12.69 -26.64
C GLN A 303 25.68 -13.19 -27.83
N ILE A 304 24.38 -13.47 -27.66
CA ILE A 304 23.60 -14.15 -28.71
C ILE A 304 22.40 -13.34 -29.22
N ASP A 305 21.79 -12.49 -28.40
CA ASP A 305 20.62 -11.69 -28.79
C ASP A 305 21.07 -10.33 -29.35
N GLY A 306 20.73 -10.09 -30.63
CA GLY A 306 21.09 -8.85 -31.33
C GLY A 306 20.45 -7.59 -30.72
N GLU A 307 19.24 -7.69 -30.16
CA GLU A 307 18.58 -6.56 -29.50
C GLU A 307 19.19 -6.28 -28.14
N ALA A 308 19.56 -7.31 -27.36
CA ALA A 308 20.30 -7.10 -26.10
C ALA A 308 21.57 -6.29 -26.34
N ARG A 309 22.34 -6.64 -27.38
CA ARG A 309 23.52 -5.87 -27.81
C ARG A 309 23.18 -4.47 -28.28
N ARG A 310 22.13 -4.31 -29.09
CA ARG A 310 21.69 -3.01 -29.62
C ARG A 310 21.28 -2.06 -28.50
N LEU A 311 20.57 -2.57 -27.49
CA LEU A 311 20.12 -1.79 -26.33
C LEU A 311 21.26 -1.50 -25.34
N ASN A 312 22.34 -2.30 -25.35
CA ASN A 312 23.52 -2.15 -24.50
C ASN A 312 23.18 -1.93 -23.01
N LEU A 313 22.26 -2.76 -22.50
CA LEU A 313 21.69 -2.64 -21.16
C LEU A 313 22.68 -3.02 -20.07
N LEU A 314 22.68 -2.27 -18.97
CA LEU A 314 23.28 -2.72 -17.71
C LEU A 314 22.49 -3.90 -17.14
N TYR A 315 23.13 -4.73 -16.30
CA TYR A 315 22.44 -5.87 -15.68
C TYR A 315 21.20 -5.43 -14.88
N LYS A 316 21.28 -4.28 -14.20
CA LYS A 316 20.14 -3.65 -13.51
C LYS A 316 18.99 -3.25 -14.44
N GLU A 317 19.28 -2.84 -15.68
CA GLU A 317 18.25 -2.43 -16.64
C GLU A 317 17.61 -3.62 -17.36
N PHE A 318 18.24 -4.79 -17.27
CA PHE A 318 17.83 -5.98 -18.01
C PHE A 318 16.40 -6.43 -17.73
N PRO A 319 15.91 -6.46 -16.46
CA PRO A 319 14.53 -6.85 -16.15
C PRO A 319 13.46 -5.95 -16.77
N LYS A 320 13.80 -4.71 -17.15
CA LYS A 320 12.88 -3.80 -17.85
C LYS A 320 12.54 -4.31 -19.25
N HIS A 321 13.45 -5.06 -19.88
CA HIS A 321 13.33 -5.55 -21.25
C HIS A 321 13.23 -7.07 -21.35
N TYR A 322 13.62 -7.80 -20.31
CA TYR A 322 13.64 -9.27 -20.27
C TYR A 322 12.93 -9.81 -19.03
N VAL A 323 12.40 -11.03 -19.13
CA VAL A 323 11.73 -11.80 -18.07
C VAL A 323 12.55 -13.05 -17.79
N TRP A 324 12.84 -13.29 -16.52
CA TRP A 324 13.47 -14.52 -16.06
C TRP A 324 12.45 -15.65 -16.02
N ASP A 325 12.72 -16.73 -16.73
CA ASP A 325 11.99 -17.99 -16.63
C ASP A 325 12.72 -18.87 -15.60
N SER A 326 12.11 -19.08 -14.44
CA SER A 326 12.71 -19.87 -13.36
C SER A 326 12.76 -21.36 -13.66
N GLN A 327 11.86 -21.89 -14.51
CA GLN A 327 11.82 -23.31 -14.86
C GLN A 327 12.88 -23.64 -15.91
N LEU A 328 13.02 -22.79 -16.92
CA LEU A 328 14.02 -22.93 -17.98
C LEU A 328 15.39 -22.34 -17.61
N ARG A 329 15.43 -21.56 -16.51
CA ARG A 329 16.60 -20.79 -16.04
C ARG A 329 17.22 -19.99 -17.17
N THR A 330 16.40 -19.16 -17.83
CA THR A 330 16.83 -18.30 -18.94
C THR A 330 16.06 -16.99 -19.02
N TRP A 331 16.61 -16.02 -19.75
CA TRP A 331 15.93 -14.76 -20.02
C TRP A 331 15.21 -14.78 -21.37
N THR A 332 13.99 -14.29 -21.38
CA THR A 332 13.19 -14.10 -22.60
C THR A 332 12.76 -12.65 -22.74
N ARG A 333 12.53 -12.17 -23.97
CA ARG A 333 12.10 -10.78 -24.19
C ARG A 333 10.76 -10.52 -23.51
N ARG A 334 10.71 -9.43 -22.75
CA ARG A 334 9.50 -8.98 -22.08
C ARG A 334 8.50 -8.48 -23.12
N LYS A 335 7.31 -9.07 -23.10
CA LYS A 335 6.19 -8.64 -23.94
C LYS A 335 5.23 -7.67 -23.22
N ARG A 336 5.13 -7.78 -21.89
CA ARG A 336 4.20 -7.01 -21.05
C ARG A 336 4.71 -6.83 -19.62
N GLY A 337 4.08 -5.90 -18.90
CA GLY A 337 4.35 -5.61 -17.49
C GLY A 337 5.59 -4.72 -17.30
N VAL A 338 5.68 -4.09 -16.13
CA VAL A 338 6.83 -3.27 -15.71
C VAL A 338 7.45 -3.93 -14.50
N VAL A 339 8.75 -4.16 -14.57
CA VAL A 339 9.55 -4.73 -13.47
C VAL A 339 10.76 -3.87 -13.27
N ILE A 340 11.06 -3.60 -12.01
CA ILE A 340 12.20 -2.81 -11.59
C ILE A 340 13.17 -3.74 -10.89
N ASP A 341 14.46 -3.49 -11.05
CA ASP A 341 15.46 -4.35 -10.44
C ASP A 341 15.75 -3.95 -8.98
N ARG A 342 16.38 -4.88 -8.27
CA ARG A 342 17.10 -4.60 -7.04
C ARG A 342 18.32 -5.49 -6.96
N LEU A 343 19.51 -4.94 -7.22
CA LEU A 343 20.75 -5.67 -6.98
C LEU A 343 20.89 -6.04 -5.50
N CYS A 344 21.25 -7.30 -5.22
CA CYS A 344 21.64 -7.71 -3.87
C CYS A 344 22.86 -6.89 -3.41
N VAL A 345 22.83 -6.40 -2.17
CA VAL A 345 24.02 -5.80 -1.55
C VAL A 345 25.06 -6.90 -1.38
N VAL A 346 26.25 -6.69 -1.94
CA VAL A 346 27.41 -7.56 -1.70
C VAL A 346 28.31 -6.79 -0.75
N ASN A 347 28.46 -7.29 0.48
CA ASN A 347 29.39 -6.68 1.43
C ASN A 347 30.81 -7.11 1.04
N PRO A 348 31.73 -6.18 0.72
CA PRO A 348 33.10 -6.54 0.35
C PRO A 348 33.87 -7.28 1.47
N VAL A 349 33.37 -7.26 2.71
CA VAL A 349 33.98 -7.95 3.87
C VAL A 349 33.55 -9.42 3.98
N GLU A 350 32.57 -9.89 3.19
CA GLU A 350 32.06 -11.27 3.24
C GLU A 350 32.71 -12.25 2.22
N ASN A 351 33.85 -11.87 1.63
CA ASN A 351 34.63 -12.74 0.71
C ASN A 351 35.92 -13.27 1.34
#